data_AF-A0A822DW67-F1
#
_entry.id   AF-A0A822DW67-F1
#
_cell.length_a   1.000
_cell.length_b   1.000
_cell.length_c   1.000
_cell.angle_alpha   90.00
_cell.angle_beta   90.00
_cell.angle_gamma   90.00
#
_symmetry.space_group_name_H-M   'P 1'
#
loop_
_entity.id
_entity.type
_entity.pdbx_description
1 polymer ?
#
loop_
_entity_poly.entity_id
_entity_poly.type
_entity_poly.pdbx_seq_one_letter_code
_entity_poly.pdbx_strand_id
1 'polypeptide(L)' 'LSNLPTAKSRYRYQEDVLDFALCLFISAGRNAYEFLRINIPGALPSLTTIQTKLAKEGLRALEGEFRYNDMIKYMSTVNS' A
#
# COMPACT_ATOMS: atom_id res chain seq x y z
N LEU A 1 1.93 36.45 -10.26
CA LEU A 1 1.95 35.29 -9.33
C LEU A 1 2.01 34.02 -10.18
N SER A 2 3.20 33.65 -10.62
CA SER A 2 3.41 32.59 -11.61
C SER A 2 4.67 31.82 -11.22
N ASN A 3 4.51 30.83 -10.32
CA ASN A 3 5.54 29.85 -9.94
C ASN A 3 4.90 28.59 -9.35
N LEU A 4 3.77 28.12 -9.91
CA LEU A 4 3.37 26.73 -9.71
C LEU A 4 4.17 25.92 -10.72
N PRO A 5 5.03 24.96 -10.32
CA PRO A 5 5.66 24.06 -11.25
C PRO A 5 4.59 23.17 -11.87
N THR A 6 3.98 23.62 -12.96
CA THR A 6 3.18 22.79 -13.85
C THR A 6 4.13 21.99 -14.71
N ALA A 7 4.41 20.74 -14.29
CA ALA A 7 4.54 19.54 -15.11
C ALA A 7 5.42 18.49 -14.43
N LYS A 8 4.85 17.30 -14.15
CA LYS A 8 5.30 16.04 -14.76
C LYS A 8 4.45 14.88 -14.23
N SER A 9 3.82 14.21 -15.19
CA SER A 9 3.26 12.86 -15.07
C SER A 9 4.06 11.95 -14.11
N ARG A 10 3.33 11.25 -13.23
CA ARG A 10 3.75 10.12 -12.36
C ARG A 10 4.65 10.46 -11.17
N TYR A 11 4.03 10.73 -10.02
CA TYR A 11 4.57 10.27 -8.74
C TYR A 11 4.70 8.74 -8.81
N ARG A 12 5.83 8.25 -9.31
CA ARG A 12 6.19 6.84 -9.25
C ARG A 12 6.77 6.63 -7.87
N TYR A 13 5.91 6.29 -6.91
CA TYR A 13 6.32 5.91 -5.56
C TYR A 13 7.39 4.81 -5.67
N GLN A 14 8.41 4.90 -4.83
CA GLN A 14 9.38 3.81 -4.69
C GLN A 14 8.67 2.54 -4.25
N GLU A 15 9.23 1.39 -4.62
CA GLU A 15 8.60 0.10 -4.35
C GLU A 15 8.43 -0.15 -2.85
N ASP A 16 9.44 0.20 -2.05
CA ASP A 16 9.40 0.14 -0.58
C ASP A 16 8.24 0.97 0.01
N VAL A 17 7.97 2.15 -0.55
CA VAL A 17 6.86 3.01 -0.10
C VAL A 17 5.51 2.37 -0.46
N LEU A 18 5.44 1.73 -1.63
CA LEU A 18 4.25 1.02 -2.05
C LEU A 18 4.00 -0.24 -1.21
N ASP A 19 5.05 -0.97 -0.83
CA ASP A 19 4.97 -2.14 0.04
C ASP A 19 4.53 -1.75 1.45
N PHE A 20 5.15 -0.70 2.01
CA PHE A 20 4.74 -0.15 3.29
C PHE A 20 3.27 0.30 3.26
N ALA A 21 2.86 1.04 2.24
CA ALA A 21 1.49 1.50 2.10
C ALA A 21 0.49 0.36 1.92
N LEU A 22 0.89 -0.72 1.24
CA LEU A 22 0.08 -1.93 1.08
C LEU A 22 -0.10 -2.65 2.43
N CYS A 23 0.99 -2.83 3.19
CA CYS A 23 0.92 -3.40 4.54
C CYS A 23 0.02 -2.55 5.45
N LEU A 24 0.23 -1.23 5.45
CA LEU A 24 -0.58 -0.30 6.24
C LEU A 24 -2.07 -0.39 5.86
N PHE A 25 -2.38 -0.44 4.56
CA PHE A 25 -3.75 -0.59 4.06
C PHE A 25 -4.39 -1.91 4.51
N ILE A 26 -3.68 -3.03 4.40
CA ILE A 26 -4.18 -4.36 4.79
C ILE A 26 -4.38 -4.44 6.31
N SER A 27 -3.46 -3.90 7.10
CA SER A 27 -3.49 -3.99 8.56
C SER A 27 -4.45 -2.99 9.23
N ALA A 28 -4.46 -1.74 8.79
CA ALA A 28 -5.25 -0.67 9.41
C ALA A 28 -6.64 -0.52 8.76
N GLY A 29 -6.79 -1.04 7.55
CA GLY A 29 -8.00 -0.91 6.76
C GLY A 29 -8.16 0.43 6.05
N ARG A 30 -9.21 0.53 5.23
CA ARG A 30 -9.42 1.62 4.28
C ARG A 30 -9.59 2.97 4.96
N ASN A 31 -10.37 3.01 6.04
CA ASN A 31 -10.72 4.26 6.72
C ASN A 31 -9.49 4.87 7.43
N ALA A 32 -8.72 4.05 8.14
CA ALA A 32 -7.50 4.50 8.79
C ALA A 32 -6.43 4.92 7.76
N TYR A 33 -6.29 4.16 6.68
CA TYR A 33 -5.38 4.51 5.59
C TYR A 33 -5.70 5.87 4.96
N GLU A 34 -6.97 6.11 4.59
CA GLU A 34 -7.37 7.39 3.99
C GLU A 34 -7.26 8.55 4.99
N PHE A 35 -7.57 8.31 6.27
CA PHE A 35 -7.34 9.31 7.32
C PHE A 35 -5.86 9.72 7.36
N LEU A 36 -4.93 8.78 7.40
CA LEU A 36 -3.50 9.08 7.38
C LEU A 36 -3.06 9.77 6.08
N ARG A 37 -3.56 9.32 4.92
CA ARG A 37 -3.22 9.90 3.62
C ARG A 37 -3.63 11.37 3.52
N ILE A 38 -4.80 11.73 4.05
CA ILE A 38 -5.30 13.11 4.03
C ILE A 38 -4.49 13.99 4.99
N ASN A 39 -4.12 13.45 6.15
CA ASN A 39 -3.36 14.19 7.17
C ASN A 39 -1.86 14.29 6.86
N ILE A 40 -1.33 13.47 5.95
CA ILE A 40 0.08 13.48 5.55
C ILE A 40 0.19 13.55 4.01
N PRO A 41 0.01 14.76 3.41
CA PRO A 41 -0.04 14.93 1.97
C PRO A 41 1.26 14.49 1.28
N GLY A 42 1.13 13.67 0.23
CA GLY A 42 2.26 13.21 -0.58
C GLY A 42 3.10 12.08 0.02
N ALA A 43 2.83 11.67 1.27
CA ALA A 43 3.53 10.54 1.90
C ALA A 43 2.97 9.18 1.49
N LEU A 44 1.65 9.10 1.27
CA LEU A 44 0.96 7.84 0.98
C LEU A 44 0.31 7.83 -0.42
N PRO A 45 0.44 6.72 -1.17
CA PRO A 45 -0.23 6.53 -2.45
C PRO A 45 -1.76 6.63 -2.38
N SER A 46 -2.40 6.93 -3.51
CA SER A 46 -3.87 6.88 -3.61
C SER A 46 -4.41 5.46 -3.48
N LEU A 47 -5.67 5.31 -3.06
CA LEU A 47 -6.35 4.00 -3.05
C LEU A 47 -6.30 3.29 -4.39
N THR A 48 -6.45 4.02 -5.49
CA THR A 48 -6.35 3.47 -6.85
C THR A 48 -4.96 2.88 -7.12
N THR A 49 -3.90 3.50 -6.60
CA THR A 49 -2.52 2.98 -6.73
C THR A 49 -2.35 1.70 -5.92
N ILE A 50 -2.87 1.68 -4.68
CA ILE A 50 -2.84 0.49 -3.82
C ILE A 50 -3.62 -0.67 -4.42
N GLN A 51 -4.83 -0.43 -4.93
CA GLN A 51 -5.65 -1.46 -5.58
C GLN A 51 -4.98 -2.01 -6.84
N THR A 52 -4.34 -1.15 -7.63
CA THR A 52 -3.59 -1.58 -8.82
C THR A 52 -2.41 -2.48 -8.43
N LYS A 53 -1.67 -2.14 -7.37
CA LYS A 53 -0.59 -2.97 -6.85
C LYS A 53 -1.12 -4.30 -6.31
N LEU A 54 -2.19 -4.27 -5.51
CA LEU A 54 -2.83 -5.47 -4.95
C LEU A 54 -3.27 -6.44 -6.07
N ALA A 55 -3.89 -5.90 -7.12
CA ALA A 55 -4.29 -6.68 -8.29
C ALA A 55 -3.09 -7.26 -9.05
N LYS A 56 -1.99 -6.50 -9.18
CA LYS A 56 -0.75 -6.94 -9.84
C LYS A 56 -0.08 -8.10 -9.08
N GLU A 57 -0.07 -8.04 -7.75
CA GLU A 57 0.51 -9.09 -6.89
C GLU A 57 -0.38 -10.35 -6.79
N GLY A 58 -1.55 -10.36 -7.47
CA GLY A 58 -2.50 -11.48 -7.38
C GLY A 58 -3.13 -11.63 -5.98
N LEU A 59 -2.97 -10.63 -5.12
CA LEU A 59 -3.49 -10.64 -3.77
C LEU A 59 -4.99 -10.32 -3.81
N ARG A 60 -5.81 -11.25 -3.34
CA ARG A 60 -7.22 -10.99 -2.98
C ARG A 60 -7.35 -10.72 -1.47
N ALA A 61 -6.38 -10.00 -0.90
CA ALA A 61 -6.42 -9.72 0.54
C ALA A 61 -7.63 -8.83 0.83
N LEU A 62 -8.60 -9.38 1.57
CA LEU A 62 -9.70 -8.61 2.12
C LEU A 62 -9.19 -7.81 3.31
N GLU A 63 -9.75 -6.61 3.50
CA GLU A 63 -9.47 -5.77 4.66
C GLU A 63 -9.71 -6.54 5.97
N GLY A 64 -8.69 -6.58 6.84
CA GLY A 64 -8.75 -7.32 8.10
C GLY A 64 -8.56 -8.84 8.00
N GLU A 65 -8.37 -9.40 6.79
CA GLU A 65 -8.08 -10.82 6.62
C GLU A 65 -6.57 -11.08 6.72
N PHE A 66 -6.10 -11.37 7.93
CA PHE A 66 -4.74 -11.81 8.16
C PHE A 66 -4.63 -13.32 7.93
N ARG A 67 -3.98 -13.73 6.83
CA ARG A 67 -3.72 -15.13 6.47
C ARG A 67 -2.62 -15.76 7.33
N TYR A 68 -2.83 -15.78 8.64
CA TYR A 68 -1.86 -16.22 9.63
C TYR A 68 -1.30 -17.62 9.35
N ASN A 69 -2.17 -18.55 8.93
CA ASN A 69 -1.79 -19.92 8.63
C ASN A 69 -0.80 -20.00 7.45
N ASP A 70 -0.95 -19.16 6.44
CA ASP A 70 -0.02 -19.11 5.31
C ASP A 70 1.32 -18.50 5.71
N MET A 71 1.30 -17.51 6.61
CA MET A 71 2.52 -16.95 7.21
C MET A 71 3.30 -18.03 7.99
N ILE A 72 2.62 -18.81 8.82
CA ILE A 72 3.25 -19.94 9.54
C ILE A 72 3.84 -20.94 8.54
N LYS A 73 3.09 -21.30 7.50
CA LYS A 73 3.56 -22.24 6.48
C LYS A 73 4.83 -21.73 5.78
N TYR A 74 4.88 -20.44 5.42
CA TYR A 74 6.08 -19.81 4.88
C TYR A 74 7.26 -19.82 5.86
N MET A 75 7.04 -19.43 7.12
CA MET A 75 8.08 -19.46 8.16
C MET A 75 8.64 -20.86 8.37
N SER A 76 7.80 -21.90 8.30
CA SER A 76 8.26 -23.28 8.42
C SER A 76 9.13 -23.74 7.23
N THR A 77 8.84 -23.24 6.03
CA THR A 77 9.61 -23.60 4.82
C THR A 77 10.93 -22.84 4.71
N VAL A 78 11.03 -21.62 5.23
CA VAL A 78 12.27 -20.84 5.27
C VAL A 78 13.24 -21.34 6.34
N ASN A 79 12.73 -21.90 7.45
CA ASN A 79 13.54 -22.41 8.55
C ASN A 79 13.83 -23.93 8.48
N SER A 80 13.44 -24.59 7.38
CA SER A 80 13.78 -25.99 7.07
C SER A 80 14.93 -26.06 6.09
#